data_AF-A0A8J2L078-F1
#
_entry.id   AF-A0A8J2L078-F1
#
_cell.length_a   1.000
_cell.length_b   1.000
_cell.length_c   1.000
_cell.angle_alpha   90.00
_cell.angle_beta   90.00
_cell.angle_gamma   90.00
#
_symmetry.space_group_name_H-M   'P 1'
#
loop_
_entity.id
_entity.type
_entity.pdbx_description
1 polymer ?
#
loop_
_entity_poly.entity_id
_entity_poly.type
_entity_poly.pdbx_seq_one_letter_code
_entity_poly.pdbx_strand_id
1 'polypeptide(L)'
;MPYGAYDSGSTCGDRSACTFFLENGLIPTDQINSSATRILKALRKKAQIFNTNNLLYPIGGDFHWKTKVEWSIGVMNLKNVMEYINAHKELHTEIQFSTLDEYFTALRSEIKKGIFKPKSVIGDFFTYSDE
;
A
#
# COMPACT_ATOMS: atom_id res chain seq x y z
N MET A 1 -2.95 8.42 8.74
CA MET A 1 -1.96 7.94 7.74
C MET A 1 -0.70 8.79 7.88
N PRO A 2 0.48 8.29 7.50
CA PRO A 2 1.75 8.96 7.85
C PRO A 2 2.20 10.03 6.84
N TYR A 3 1.42 10.30 5.81
CA TYR A 3 1.75 11.23 4.73
C TYR A 3 0.67 12.31 4.60
N GLY A 4 0.99 13.41 3.91
CA GLY A 4 0.16 14.61 3.84
C GLY A 4 -1.14 14.48 3.04
N ALA A 5 -1.31 13.43 2.23
CA ALA A 5 -2.52 13.20 1.44
C ALA A 5 -2.89 11.71 1.35
N TYR A 6 -4.11 11.44 0.88
CA TYR A 6 -4.68 10.10 0.78
C TYR A 6 -4.70 9.54 -0.65
N ASP A 7 -4.32 10.34 -1.66
CA ASP A 7 -4.24 9.86 -3.03
C ASP A 7 -3.15 8.80 -3.19
N SER A 8 -3.27 7.99 -4.24
CA SER A 8 -2.30 6.94 -4.54
C SER A 8 -0.86 7.43 -4.60
N GLY A 9 -0.60 8.69 -4.97
CA GLY A 9 0.75 9.26 -4.97
C GLY A 9 1.33 9.51 -3.58
N SER A 10 0.50 9.67 -2.56
CA SER A 10 0.94 10.00 -1.20
C SER A 10 0.82 8.83 -0.22
N THR A 11 0.32 7.67 -0.63
CA THR A 11 0.03 6.57 0.30
C THR A 11 1.18 5.59 0.53
N CYS A 12 2.24 5.59 -0.28
CA CYS A 12 3.44 4.76 -0.10
C CYS A 12 4.78 5.53 -0.02
N GLY A 13 4.73 6.86 0.04
CA GLY A 13 5.86 7.75 0.28
C GLY A 13 6.61 8.23 -0.98
N ASP A 14 6.91 7.35 -1.93
CA ASP A 14 7.48 7.73 -3.23
C ASP A 14 6.39 7.77 -4.30
N ARG A 15 5.92 8.97 -4.65
CA ARG A 15 4.83 9.18 -5.60
C ARG A 15 4.96 8.35 -6.87
N SER A 16 6.14 8.36 -7.45
CA SER A 16 6.44 7.68 -8.70
C SER A 16 6.44 6.15 -8.57
N ALA A 17 6.75 5.64 -7.38
CA ALA A 17 6.58 4.22 -7.06
C ALA A 17 5.12 3.89 -6.77
N CYS A 18 4.35 4.80 -6.17
CA CYS A 18 2.97 4.55 -5.75
C CYS A 18 1.95 4.68 -6.88
N THR A 19 2.23 5.44 -7.96
CA THR A 19 1.28 5.63 -9.07
C THR A 19 1.53 4.72 -10.27
N PHE A 20 2.47 3.77 -10.17
CA PHE A 20 2.89 2.93 -11.29
C PHE A 20 1.76 2.13 -11.98
N PHE A 21 0.68 1.81 -11.25
CA PHE A 21 -0.46 1.07 -11.80
C PHE A 21 -1.53 1.96 -12.43
N LEU A 22 -1.48 3.28 -12.18
CA LEU A 22 -2.39 4.28 -12.76
C LEU A 22 -1.81 4.91 -14.03
N GLU A 23 -0.50 4.88 -14.18
CA GLU A 23 0.22 5.55 -15.27
C GLU A 23 0.67 4.53 -16.34
N ASN A 24 0.51 4.87 -17.62
CA ASN A 24 1.11 4.17 -18.78
C ASN A 24 0.50 2.84 -19.26
N GLY A 25 -0.80 2.61 -19.03
CA GLY A 25 -1.46 1.41 -19.58
C GLY A 25 -0.99 0.13 -18.89
N LEU A 26 -1.05 -1.00 -19.59
CA LEU A 26 -0.60 -2.28 -19.02
C LEU A 26 0.93 -2.32 -18.93
N ILE A 27 1.45 -2.78 -17.79
CA ILE A 27 2.88 -2.97 -17.58
C ILE A 27 3.35 -4.13 -18.47
N PRO A 28 4.36 -3.90 -19.34
CA PRO A 28 4.98 -4.96 -20.12
C PRO A 28 5.60 -6.04 -19.22
N THR A 29 5.53 -7.30 -19.65
CA THR A 29 5.99 -8.45 -18.84
C THR A 29 7.44 -8.34 -18.39
N ASP A 30 8.31 -7.80 -19.25
CA ASP A 30 9.74 -7.56 -18.98
C ASP A 30 9.99 -6.44 -17.93
N GLN A 31 8.99 -5.59 -17.67
CA GLN A 31 9.05 -4.51 -16.69
C GLN A 31 8.34 -4.83 -15.36
N ILE A 32 7.72 -6.00 -15.22
CA ILE A 32 7.04 -6.39 -13.98
C ILE A 32 8.03 -6.44 -12.81
N ASN A 33 9.21 -7.01 -13.01
CA ASN A 33 10.24 -7.10 -11.96
C ASN A 33 10.68 -5.72 -11.46
N SER A 34 11.03 -4.80 -12.37
CA SER A 34 11.49 -3.47 -11.99
C SER A 34 10.38 -2.68 -11.28
N SER A 35 9.14 -2.81 -11.74
CA SER A 35 7.96 -2.21 -11.11
C SER A 35 7.70 -2.77 -9.71
N ALA A 36 7.72 -4.10 -9.57
CA ALA A 36 7.53 -4.80 -8.29
C ALA A 36 8.62 -4.44 -7.27
N THR A 37 9.89 -4.44 -7.70
CA THR A 37 11.02 -4.06 -6.84
C THR A 37 10.90 -2.61 -6.37
N ARG A 38 10.47 -1.70 -7.26
CA ARG A 38 10.28 -0.29 -6.94
C ARG A 38 9.18 -0.07 -5.91
N ILE A 39 7.98 -0.62 -6.13
CA ILE A 39 6.88 -0.46 -5.16
C ILE A 39 7.21 -1.15 -3.84
N LEU A 40 7.82 -2.34 -3.86
CA LEU A 40 8.19 -3.06 -2.65
C LEU A 40 9.21 -2.26 -1.82
N LYS A 41 10.18 -1.58 -2.46
CA LYS A 41 11.11 -0.69 -1.77
C LYS A 41 10.39 0.46 -1.07
N ALA A 42 9.40 1.08 -1.71
CA ALA A 42 8.60 2.15 -1.11
C ALA A 42 7.76 1.64 0.07
N LEU A 43 7.10 0.48 -0.10
CA LEU A 43 6.31 -0.16 0.96
C LEU A 43 7.17 -0.59 2.15
N ARG A 44 8.38 -1.11 1.93
CA ARG A 44 9.31 -1.46 3.03
C ARG A 44 9.75 -0.23 3.81
N LYS A 45 10.00 0.91 3.14
CA LYS A 45 10.27 2.19 3.83
C LYS A 45 9.07 2.62 4.66
N LYS A 46 7.86 2.54 4.10
CA LYS A 46 6.63 2.81 4.84
C LYS A 46 6.46 1.87 6.04
N ALA A 47 6.82 0.59 5.93
CA ALA A 47 6.71 -0.35 7.04
C ALA A 47 7.59 0.04 8.25
N GLN A 48 8.71 0.74 8.04
CA GLN A 48 9.62 1.15 9.12
C GLN A 48 9.01 2.14 10.13
N ILE A 49 7.91 2.82 9.78
CA ILE A 49 7.23 3.77 10.66
C ILE A 49 6.00 3.17 11.38
N PHE A 50 5.77 1.86 11.21
CA PHE A 50 4.75 1.10 11.93
C PHE A 50 5.42 0.02 12.80
N ASN A 51 4.74 -0.39 13.87
CA ASN A 51 5.25 -1.41 14.80
C ASN A 51 4.59 -2.78 14.57
N THR A 52 4.22 -3.09 13.32
CA THR A 52 3.40 -4.25 12.92
C THR A 52 3.98 -4.85 11.64
N ASN A 53 3.81 -6.16 11.43
CA ASN A 53 4.23 -6.80 10.17
C ASN A 53 3.15 -6.65 9.07
N ASN A 54 1.95 -6.22 9.45
CA ASN A 54 0.86 -5.92 8.53
C ASN A 54 0.90 -4.45 8.12
N LEU A 55 0.94 -4.20 6.80
CA LEU A 55 0.99 -2.86 6.22
C LEU A 55 -0.27 -2.57 5.39
N LEU A 56 -0.96 -1.48 5.71
CA LEU A 56 -2.06 -0.98 4.89
C LEU A 56 -1.53 -0.08 3.77
N TYR A 57 -1.90 -0.37 2.52
CA TYR A 57 -1.61 0.47 1.35
C TYR A 57 -2.91 0.87 0.65
N PRO A 58 -3.50 2.03 1.00
CA PRO A 58 -4.69 2.53 0.32
C PRO A 58 -4.36 2.93 -1.10
N ILE A 59 -5.24 2.55 -2.03
CA ILE A 59 -5.12 2.86 -3.44
C ILE A 59 -6.41 3.55 -3.89
N GLY A 60 -6.28 4.76 -4.41
CA GLY A 60 -7.40 5.55 -4.90
C GLY A 60 -7.10 7.05 -4.76
N GLY A 61 -8.18 7.81 -4.57
CA GLY A 61 -8.18 9.27 -4.55
C GLY A 61 -9.50 9.77 -5.13
N ASP A 62 -9.59 11.06 -5.40
CA ASP A 62 -10.84 11.67 -5.86
C ASP A 62 -11.28 11.11 -7.21
N PHE A 63 -12.50 10.56 -7.24
CA PHE A 63 -13.16 10.05 -8.44
C PHE A 63 -12.37 8.98 -9.24
N HIS A 64 -11.44 8.29 -8.60
CA HIS A 64 -10.75 7.14 -9.19
C HIS A 64 -11.68 5.94 -9.40
N TRP A 65 -11.24 5.03 -10.26
CA TRP A 65 -11.95 3.78 -10.59
C TRP A 65 -13.30 3.98 -11.27
N LYS A 66 -13.45 5.11 -11.98
CA LYS A 66 -14.72 5.52 -12.61
C LYS A 66 -15.00 4.78 -13.91
N THR A 67 -13.96 4.52 -14.71
CA THR A 67 -14.13 3.90 -16.02
C THR A 67 -13.75 2.43 -15.99
N LYS A 68 -14.43 1.61 -16.80
CA LYS A 68 -14.07 0.18 -16.95
C LYS A 68 -12.63 0.00 -17.41
N VAL A 69 -12.12 0.88 -18.28
CA VAL A 69 -10.75 0.82 -18.79
C VAL A 69 -9.74 1.09 -17.68
N GLU A 70 -9.94 2.15 -16.89
CA GLU A 70 -9.10 2.46 -15.72
C GLU A 70 -9.09 1.29 -14.74
N TRP A 71 -10.26 0.75 -14.41
CA TRP A 71 -10.39 -0.40 -13.51
C TRP A 71 -9.64 -1.62 -14.05
N SER A 72 -9.87 -2.00 -15.32
CA SER A 72 -9.23 -3.16 -15.93
C SER A 72 -7.71 -3.03 -15.94
N ILE A 73 -7.17 -1.88 -16.37
CA ILE A 73 -5.73 -1.66 -16.44
C ILE A 73 -5.11 -1.66 -15.04
N GLY A 74 -5.66 -0.86 -14.12
CA GLY A 74 -5.10 -0.72 -12.77
C GLY A 74 -5.14 -2.02 -11.98
N VAL A 75 -6.25 -2.77 -12.05
CA VAL A 75 -6.35 -4.08 -11.38
C VAL A 75 -5.41 -5.11 -12.01
N MET A 76 -5.27 -5.14 -13.34
CA MET A 76 -4.32 -6.05 -14.00
C MET A 76 -2.88 -5.76 -13.59
N ASN A 77 -2.47 -4.49 -13.58
CA ASN A 77 -1.14 -4.07 -13.16
C ASN A 77 -0.85 -4.48 -11.70
N LEU A 78 -1.81 -4.23 -10.80
CA LEU A 78 -1.69 -4.62 -9.39
C LEU A 78 -1.59 -6.14 -9.22
N LYS A 79 -2.40 -6.92 -9.95
CA LYS A 79 -2.33 -8.39 -9.95
C LYS A 79 -0.97 -8.90 -10.41
N ASN A 80 -0.47 -8.40 -11.54
CA ASN A 80 0.81 -8.84 -12.08
C ASN A 80 1.97 -8.59 -11.11
N VAL A 81 1.99 -7.42 -10.46
CA VAL A 81 3.01 -7.11 -9.45
C VAL A 81 2.83 -7.95 -8.18
N MET A 82 1.60 -8.18 -7.75
CA MET A 82 1.29 -9.04 -6.61
C MET A 82 1.74 -10.47 -6.84
N GLU A 83 1.42 -11.04 -7.99
CA GLU A 83 1.85 -12.38 -8.39
C GLU A 83 3.38 -12.48 -8.44
N TYR A 84 4.05 -11.47 -9.01
CA TYR A 84 5.50 -11.41 -9.00
C TYR A 84 6.06 -11.41 -7.58
N ILE A 85 5.61 -10.51 -6.71
CA ILE A 85 6.14 -10.41 -5.33
C ILE A 85 5.91 -11.72 -4.57
N ASN A 86 4.70 -12.28 -4.63
CA ASN A 86 4.33 -13.49 -3.90
C ASN A 86 5.04 -14.76 -4.41
N ALA A 87 5.44 -14.80 -5.69
CA ALA A 87 6.20 -15.92 -6.26
C ALA A 87 7.67 -15.94 -5.80
N HIS A 88 8.22 -14.80 -5.38
CA HIS A 88 9.64 -14.61 -5.04
C HIS A 88 9.85 -14.63 -3.52
N LYS A 89 10.02 -15.82 -2.95
CA LYS A 89 10.12 -16.05 -1.49
C LYS A 89 11.25 -15.29 -0.81
N GLU A 90 12.33 -14.99 -1.54
CA GLU A 90 13.46 -14.18 -1.08
C GLU A 90 13.08 -12.73 -0.79
N LEU A 91 11.91 -12.27 -1.25
CA LEU A 91 11.38 -10.96 -0.93
C LEU A 91 10.71 -10.91 0.46
N HIS A 92 10.50 -12.06 1.13
CA HIS A 92 9.92 -12.14 2.48
C HIS A 92 8.66 -11.27 2.65
N THR A 93 7.83 -11.20 1.62
CA THR A 93 6.67 -10.31 1.57
C THR A 93 5.50 -11.06 0.93
N GLU A 94 4.33 -10.92 1.52
CA GLU A 94 3.06 -11.33 0.94
C GLU A 94 2.20 -10.08 0.74
N ILE A 95 1.68 -9.91 -0.46
CA ILE A 95 0.80 -8.79 -0.82
C ILE A 95 -0.51 -9.35 -1.38
N GLN A 96 -1.63 -8.71 -1.03
CA GLN A 96 -2.96 -9.11 -1.46
C GLN A 96 -3.90 -7.92 -1.54
N PHE A 97 -4.97 -8.05 -2.31
CA PHE A 97 -6.10 -7.13 -2.18
C PHE A 97 -6.75 -7.41 -0.84
N SER A 98 -7.11 -6.36 -0.13
CA SER A 98 -7.70 -6.49 1.19
C SER A 98 -8.65 -5.33 1.47
N THR A 99 -9.52 -5.55 2.45
CA THR A 99 -10.41 -4.56 3.02
C THR A 99 -9.83 -3.95 4.29
N LEU A 100 -10.40 -2.82 4.74
CA LEU A 100 -10.02 -2.23 6.03
C LEU A 100 -10.29 -3.17 7.21
N ASP A 101 -11.38 -3.95 7.13
CA ASP A 101 -11.73 -4.89 8.19
C ASP A 101 -10.71 -6.02 8.32
N GLU A 102 -10.27 -6.60 7.20
CA GLU A 102 -9.23 -7.62 7.17
C GLU A 102 -7.90 -7.10 7.73
N TYR A 103 -7.49 -5.88 7.36
CA TYR A 103 -6.31 -5.23 7.92
C TYR A 103 -6.39 -5.09 9.45
N PHE A 104 -7.49 -4.54 9.96
CA PHE A 104 -7.66 -4.39 11.42
C PHE A 104 -7.83 -5.73 12.14
N THR A 105 -8.39 -6.74 11.47
CA THR A 105 -8.45 -8.11 12.00
C THR A 105 -7.05 -8.71 12.17
N ALA A 106 -6.17 -8.54 11.17
CA ALA A 106 -4.78 -8.96 11.26
C ALA A 106 -4.03 -8.23 12.39
N LEU A 107 -4.23 -6.91 12.53
CA LEU A 107 -3.65 -6.12 13.63
C LEU A 107 -4.12 -6.59 15.01
N ARG A 108 -5.43 -6.82 15.19
CA ARG A 108 -5.97 -7.32 16.47
C ARG A 108 -5.41 -8.70 16.81
N SER A 109 -5.13 -9.53 15.81
CA SER A 109 -4.45 -10.82 16.00
C SER A 109 -3.02 -10.65 16.52
N GLU A 110 -2.24 -9.70 15.98
CA GLU A 110 -0.89 -9.37 16.51
C GLU A 110 -0.94 -8.85 17.95
N ILE A 111 -1.96 -8.05 18.29
CA ILE A 111 -2.19 -7.57 19.67
C ILE A 111 -2.47 -8.74 20.62
N LYS A 112 -3.40 -9.63 20.24
CA LYS A 112 -3.73 -10.83 21.05
C LYS A 112 -2.53 -11.75 21.26
N LYS A 113 -1.65 -11.86 20.27
CA LYS A 113 -0.40 -12.64 20.35
C LYS A 113 0.73 -11.91 21.11
N GLY A 114 0.53 -10.67 21.51
CA GLY A 114 1.54 -9.86 22.19
C GLY A 114 2.69 -9.39 21.29
N ILE A 115 2.56 -9.53 19.97
CA ILE A 115 3.55 -9.11 18.96
C ILE A 115 3.57 -7.58 18.86
N PHE A 116 2.38 -6.97 18.86
CA PHE A 116 2.21 -5.52 18.80
C PHE A 116 1.48 -5.03 20.05
N LYS A 117 1.99 -3.95 20.66
CA LYS A 117 1.36 -3.27 21.80
C LYS A 117 1.11 -1.81 21.43
N PRO A 118 -0.14 -1.42 21.11
CA PRO A 118 -0.44 -0.03 20.79
C PRO A 118 -0.20 0.88 22.01
N LYS A 119 0.22 2.10 21.74
CA LYS A 119 0.37 3.14 22.77
C LYS A 119 -0.95 3.90 22.94
N SER A 120 -1.27 4.26 24.17
CA SER A 120 -2.37 5.17 24.45
C SER A 120 -1.97 6.60 24.11
N VAL A 121 -2.90 7.36 23.52
CA VAL A 121 -2.75 8.79 23.22
C VAL A 121 -4.01 9.49 23.75
N ILE A 122 -3.83 10.66 24.37
CA ILE A 122 -4.92 11.49 24.91
C ILE A 122 -4.70 12.92 24.39
N GLY A 123 -5.76 13.54 23.89
CA GLY A 123 -5.73 14.88 23.31
C GLY A 123 -6.63 14.96 22.08
N ASP A 124 -6.45 16.01 21.28
CA ASP A 124 -7.06 16.17 19.98
C ASP A 124 -6.00 16.29 18.87
N PHE A 125 -6.47 16.55 17.65
CA PHE A 125 -5.63 16.87 16.51
C PHE A 125 -6.03 18.23 15.91
N PHE A 126 -6.22 19.25 16.77
CA PHE A 126 -6.58 20.62 16.34
C PHE A 126 -5.47 21.65 16.66
N THR A 127 -5.26 22.69 15.84
CA THR A 127 -5.85 22.92 14.50
C THR A 127 -4.91 22.35 13.43
N TYR A 128 -5.47 21.65 12.44
CA TYR A 128 -4.72 21.06 11.32
C TYR A 128 -4.10 22.14 10.40
N SER A 129 -2.90 21.87 9.89
CA SER A 129 -2.20 22.68 8.87
C SER A 129 -1.43 21.75 7.92
N ASP A 130 -1.61 21.95 6.62
CA ASP A 130 -0.83 21.35 5.53
C ASP A 130 0.09 22.34 4.81
N GLU A 131 0.00 23.64 5.16
CA GLU A 131 0.92 24.70 4.74
C GLU A 131 2.34 24.55 5.30
#